data_AF-A0A2I4BD26-F1
#
_entry.id   AF-A0A2I4BD26-F1
#
_cell.length_a   1.000
_cell.length_b   1.000
_cell.length_c   1.000
_cell.angle_alpha   90.00
_cell.angle_beta   90.00
_cell.angle_gamma   90.00
#
_symmetry.space_group_name_H-M   'P 1'
#
loop_
_entity.id
_entity.type
_entity.pdbx_description
1 polymer ?
#
loop_
_entity_poly.entity_id
_entity_poly.type
_entity_poly.pdbx_seq_one_letter_code
_entity_poly.pdbx_strand_id
1 'polypeptide(L)'
;MLRAEVEERAAGEAAAAGLSEAAHLELLELCEEQFTHLEKLQNEIILCEPEFSENLQEQSVNGLIATEAELKQWLSVEPSLLPSNSEILLQAGKEEMLKLCSELEMVVSCYEAKRDKLKETKELEQKWLEEKKKVLVAVTNHFERLKMEKEKFSGHSILLDTKEKIQKMKAYHEKLMETLGDVLEVHVPLLQNETSSSKKKKNIEQEISEDLISLGDILEVLMNKALETPHDPYVTIDHTFWPPYVEMLLRHGIAVRHQENNFKIRLENFF
;
A
#
# COMPACT_ATOMS: atom_id res chain seq x y z
N MET A 1 -32.52 -50.01 -4.59
CA MET A 1 -33.06 -48.65 -4.46
C MET A 1 -33.38 -48.04 -5.82
N LEU A 2 -32.43 -47.97 -6.75
CA LEU A 2 -32.64 -47.44 -8.11
C LEU A 2 -33.73 -48.12 -8.97
N ARG A 3 -34.15 -49.36 -8.68
CA ARG A 3 -35.26 -50.01 -9.41
C ARG A 3 -36.64 -49.60 -8.89
N ALA A 4 -36.76 -49.24 -7.62
CA ALA A 4 -38.02 -48.82 -7.01
C ALA A 4 -38.39 -47.38 -7.40
N GLU A 5 -37.40 -46.49 -7.50
CA GLU A 5 -37.60 -45.10 -7.97
C GLU A 5 -37.95 -45.01 -9.47
N VAL A 6 -37.55 -46.00 -10.27
CA VAL A 6 -37.89 -46.07 -11.70
C VAL A 6 -39.31 -46.63 -11.91
N GLU A 7 -39.76 -47.56 -11.07
CA GLU A 7 -41.16 -48.03 -11.08
C GLU A 7 -42.12 -46.97 -10.54
N GLU A 8 -41.71 -46.15 -9.56
CA GLU A 8 -42.54 -45.05 -9.04
C GLU A 8 -42.65 -43.88 -10.03
N ARG A 9 -41.60 -43.60 -10.81
CA ARG A 9 -41.66 -42.66 -11.96
C ARG A 9 -42.52 -43.19 -13.11
N ALA A 10 -42.43 -44.48 -13.44
CA ALA A 10 -43.27 -45.09 -14.46
C ALA A 10 -44.76 -45.16 -14.07
N ALA A 11 -45.05 -45.27 -12.77
CA ALA A 11 -46.41 -45.21 -12.24
C ALA A 11 -46.97 -43.77 -12.20
N GLY A 12 -46.11 -42.77 -12.02
CA GLY A 12 -46.47 -41.34 -12.06
C GLY A 12 -46.78 -40.80 -13.46
N GLU A 13 -46.15 -41.34 -14.50
CA GLU A 13 -46.43 -40.98 -15.91
C GLU A 13 -47.68 -41.66 -16.49
N ALA A 14 -48.19 -42.72 -15.84
CA ALA A 14 -49.36 -43.48 -16.29
C ALA A 14 -50.72 -42.91 -15.82
N ALA A 15 -50.73 -41.79 -15.08
CA ALA A 15 -51.95 -41.17 -14.55
C ALA A 15 -52.26 -39.80 -15.18
N ALA A 16 -51.85 -39.58 -16.43
CA ALA A 16 -52.51 -38.59 -17.29
C ALA A 16 -53.87 -39.15 -17.73
N ALA A 17 -54.78 -39.37 -16.78
CA ALA A 17 -56.19 -39.52 -17.08
C ALA A 17 -56.62 -38.15 -17.62
N GLY A 18 -56.59 -38.01 -18.95
CA GLY A 18 -57.13 -36.84 -19.62
C GLY A 18 -58.57 -36.62 -19.16
N LEU A 19 -58.97 -35.35 -19.10
CA LEU A 19 -60.34 -34.95 -18.80
C LEU A 19 -61.30 -35.83 -19.62
N SER A 20 -62.39 -36.29 -19.01
CA SER A 20 -63.45 -36.96 -19.76
C SER A 20 -63.89 -36.09 -20.96
N GLU A 21 -64.37 -36.74 -22.02
CA GLU A 21 -64.79 -36.04 -23.25
C GLU A 21 -65.83 -34.94 -22.96
N ALA A 22 -66.68 -35.15 -21.95
CA ALA A 22 -67.65 -34.15 -21.47
C ALA A 22 -66.98 -32.96 -20.77
N ALA A 23 -65.99 -33.20 -19.89
CA ALA A 23 -65.23 -32.12 -19.23
C ALA A 23 -64.36 -31.34 -20.22
N HIS A 24 -63.80 -32.01 -21.23
CA HIS A 24 -63.04 -31.35 -22.29
C HIS A 24 -63.92 -30.47 -23.18
N LEU A 25 -65.14 -30.93 -23.51
CA LEU A 25 -66.10 -30.14 -24.27
C LEU A 25 -66.59 -28.92 -23.47
N GLU A 26 -66.90 -29.07 -22.19
CA GLU A 26 -67.30 -27.94 -21.32
C GLU A 26 -66.18 -26.89 -21.22
N LEU A 27 -64.92 -27.33 -21.12
CA LEU A 27 -63.77 -26.42 -21.07
C LEU A 27 -63.59 -25.67 -22.39
N LEU A 28 -63.71 -26.36 -23.52
CA LEU A 28 -63.67 -25.74 -24.85
C LEU A 28 -64.81 -24.74 -25.04
N GLU A 29 -66.03 -25.10 -24.64
CA GLU A 29 -67.19 -24.20 -24.74
C GLU A 29 -66.98 -22.93 -23.90
N LEU A 30 -66.51 -23.08 -22.66
CA LEU A 30 -66.16 -21.94 -21.80
C LEU A 30 -65.05 -21.07 -22.42
N CYS A 31 -64.03 -21.69 -23.02
CA CYS A 31 -62.97 -20.96 -23.71
C CYS A 31 -63.51 -20.18 -24.92
N GLU A 32 -64.32 -20.81 -25.78
CA GLU A 32 -64.95 -20.16 -26.93
C GLU A 32 -65.86 -19.01 -26.50
N GLU A 33 -66.64 -19.17 -25.43
CA GLU A 33 -67.43 -18.07 -24.86
C GLU A 33 -66.56 -16.89 -24.40
N GLN A 34 -65.44 -17.16 -23.71
CA GLN A 34 -64.50 -16.10 -23.30
C GLN A 34 -63.80 -15.44 -24.49
N PHE A 35 -63.40 -16.21 -25.51
CA PHE A 35 -62.78 -15.68 -26.72
C PHE A 35 -63.74 -14.84 -27.54
N THR A 36 -65.01 -15.25 -27.67
CA THR A 36 -66.02 -14.43 -28.36
C THR A 36 -66.33 -13.15 -27.59
N HIS A 37 -66.30 -13.18 -26.25
CA HIS A 37 -66.42 -11.98 -25.45
C HIS A 37 -65.22 -11.04 -25.63
N LEU A 38 -64.01 -11.59 -25.62
CA LEU A 38 -62.77 -10.86 -25.88
C LEU A 38 -62.74 -10.24 -27.28
N GLU A 39 -63.18 -10.99 -28.30
CA GLU A 39 -63.26 -10.52 -29.68
C GLU A 39 -64.27 -9.38 -29.82
N LYS A 40 -65.41 -9.44 -29.13
CA LYS A 40 -66.38 -8.32 -29.09
C LYS A 40 -65.77 -7.08 -28.46
N LEU A 41 -65.12 -7.22 -27.30
CA LEU A 41 -64.44 -6.11 -26.63
C LEU A 41 -63.32 -5.53 -27.49
N GLN A 42 -62.53 -6.38 -28.14
CA GLN A 42 -61.48 -5.94 -29.05
C GLN A 42 -62.07 -5.15 -30.23
N ASN A 43 -63.16 -5.64 -30.82
CA ASN A 43 -63.85 -4.94 -31.90
C ASN A 43 -64.43 -3.60 -31.42
N GLU A 44 -65.00 -3.53 -30.22
CA GLU A 44 -65.45 -2.27 -29.60
C GLU A 44 -64.29 -1.29 -29.39
N ILE A 45 -63.14 -1.76 -28.89
CA ILE A 45 -61.93 -0.94 -28.73
C ILE A 45 -61.42 -0.43 -30.09
N ILE A 46 -61.44 -1.26 -31.13
CA ILE A 46 -61.05 -0.85 -32.50
C ILE A 46 -62.00 0.19 -33.07
N LEU A 47 -63.30 0.11 -32.74
CA LEU A 47 -64.33 1.07 -33.16
C LEU A 47 -64.31 2.36 -32.35
N CYS A 48 -63.72 2.36 -31.15
CA CYS A 48 -63.40 3.58 -30.42
C CYS A 48 -62.24 4.30 -31.12
N GLU A 49 -62.54 5.35 -31.89
CA GLU A 49 -61.49 6.26 -32.37
C GLU A 49 -60.78 6.90 -31.16
N PRO A 50 -59.44 6.94 -31.14
CA PRO A 50 -58.72 7.68 -30.11
C PRO A 50 -59.03 9.17 -30.30
N GLU A 51 -59.83 9.74 -29.41
CA GLU A 51 -59.89 11.20 -29.27
C GLU A 51 -58.53 11.66 -28.72
N PHE A 52 -57.59 11.92 -29.64
CA PHE A 52 -56.31 12.52 -29.33
C PHE A 52 -56.54 13.94 -28.83
N SER A 53 -56.51 14.14 -27.50
CA SER A 53 -56.31 15.49 -26.95
C SER A 53 -54.83 15.87 -27.09
N GLU A 54 -54.54 17.08 -27.58
CA GLU A 54 -53.16 17.54 -27.85
C GLU A 54 -52.30 17.73 -26.58
N ASN A 55 -52.88 17.61 -25.39
CA ASN A 55 -52.21 17.86 -24.11
C ASN A 55 -51.79 16.54 -23.42
N LEU A 56 -50.49 16.22 -23.50
CA LEU A 56 -49.90 15.03 -22.86
C LEU A 56 -50.20 14.90 -21.36
N GLN A 57 -50.38 16.01 -20.65
CA GLN A 57 -50.61 15.98 -19.20
C GLN A 57 -52.06 15.60 -18.86
N GLU A 58 -53.04 16.04 -19.66
CA GLU A 58 -54.44 15.65 -19.50
C GLU A 58 -54.68 14.19 -19.88
N GLN A 59 -53.98 13.67 -20.90
CA GLN A 59 -54.03 12.24 -21.24
C GLN A 59 -53.55 11.35 -20.08
N SER A 60 -52.45 11.73 -19.42
CA SER A 60 -51.92 10.97 -18.28
C SER A 60 -52.87 10.98 -17.08
N VAL A 61 -53.56 12.10 -16.82
CA VAL A 61 -54.52 12.22 -15.72
C VAL A 61 -55.79 11.44 -16.03
N ASN A 62 -56.31 11.53 -17.26
CA ASN A 62 -57.49 10.78 -17.68
C ASN A 62 -57.24 9.26 -17.70
N GLY A 63 -56.05 8.81 -18.12
CA GLY A 63 -55.66 7.40 -18.04
C GLY A 63 -55.55 6.89 -16.60
N LEU A 64 -55.04 7.71 -15.67
CA LEU A 64 -54.98 7.37 -14.25
C LEU A 64 -56.40 7.27 -13.64
N ILE A 65 -57.29 8.20 -14.00
CA ILE A 65 -58.69 8.18 -13.54
C ILE A 65 -59.44 6.97 -14.10
N ALA A 66 -59.23 6.62 -15.38
CA ALA A 66 -59.84 5.46 -16.02
C ALA A 66 -59.37 4.14 -15.38
N THR A 67 -58.06 3.97 -15.19
CA THR A 67 -57.49 2.78 -14.54
C THR A 67 -57.92 2.66 -13.08
N GLU A 68 -58.05 3.77 -12.36
CA GLU A 68 -58.58 3.76 -10.98
C GLU A 68 -60.07 3.41 -10.94
N ALA A 69 -60.86 3.87 -11.92
CA ALA A 69 -62.27 3.51 -12.06
C ALA A 69 -62.46 2.02 -12.42
N GLU A 70 -61.65 1.48 -13.33
CA GLU A 70 -61.60 0.06 -13.65
C GLU A 70 -61.24 -0.77 -12.42
N LEU A 71 -60.20 -0.39 -11.67
CA LEU A 71 -59.80 -1.08 -10.45
C LEU A 71 -60.93 -1.11 -9.40
N LYS A 72 -61.68 -0.01 -9.24
CA LYS A 72 -62.87 0.04 -8.37
C LYS A 72 -64.01 -0.85 -8.89
N GLN A 73 -64.16 -0.96 -10.20
CA GLN A 73 -65.11 -1.87 -10.82
C GLN A 73 -64.71 -3.33 -10.58
N TRP A 74 -63.46 -3.70 -10.84
CA TRP A 74 -62.95 -5.06 -10.61
C TRP A 74 -62.99 -5.48 -9.14
N LEU A 75 -62.80 -4.55 -8.21
CA LEU A 75 -62.96 -4.82 -6.77
C LEU A 75 -64.43 -5.03 -6.33
N SER A 76 -65.39 -4.56 -7.11
CA SER A 76 -66.83 -4.74 -6.82
C SER A 76 -67.48 -5.87 -7.60
N VAL A 77 -66.81 -6.39 -8.64
CA VAL A 77 -67.21 -7.57 -9.39
C VAL A 77 -66.77 -8.82 -8.64
N GLU A 78 -67.72 -9.69 -8.30
CA GLU A 78 -67.41 -11.03 -7.78
C GLU A 78 -66.75 -11.84 -8.91
N PRO A 79 -65.59 -12.49 -8.67
CA PRO A 79 -64.92 -13.28 -9.70
C PRO A 79 -65.89 -14.31 -10.29
N SER A 80 -65.93 -14.40 -11.62
CA SER A 80 -66.76 -15.41 -12.29
C SER A 80 -66.39 -16.80 -11.80
N LEU A 81 -67.42 -17.55 -11.40
CA LEU A 81 -67.31 -18.84 -10.75
C LEU A 81 -66.41 -19.77 -11.57
N LEU A 82 -65.54 -20.46 -10.82
CA LEU A 82 -64.77 -21.59 -11.29
C LEU A 82 -65.64 -22.54 -12.15
N PRO A 83 -65.05 -23.25 -13.14
CA PRO A 83 -65.81 -24.18 -13.98
C PRO A 83 -66.63 -25.13 -13.11
N SER A 84 -67.91 -25.33 -13.48
CA SER A 84 -68.85 -26.11 -12.64
C SER A 84 -68.48 -27.60 -12.60
N ASN A 85 -67.72 -28.06 -13.59
CA ASN A 85 -67.21 -29.43 -13.65
C ASN A 85 -66.24 -29.77 -12.53
N SER A 86 -66.61 -30.72 -11.68
CA SER A 86 -65.74 -31.22 -10.60
C SER A 86 -64.44 -31.85 -11.09
N GLU A 87 -64.40 -32.41 -12.30
CA GLU A 87 -63.21 -33.04 -12.89
C GLU A 87 -62.19 -31.98 -13.33
N ILE A 88 -62.65 -30.90 -13.96
CA ILE A 88 -61.80 -29.75 -14.34
C ILE A 88 -61.17 -29.12 -13.08
N LEU A 89 -61.97 -28.90 -12.03
CA LEU A 89 -61.48 -28.34 -10.77
C LEU A 89 -60.48 -29.24 -10.06
N LEU A 90 -60.73 -30.55 -10.05
CA LEU A 90 -59.80 -31.51 -9.44
C LEU A 90 -58.47 -31.53 -10.19
N GLN A 91 -58.50 -31.51 -11.52
CA GLN A 91 -57.28 -31.52 -12.33
C GLN A 91 -56.50 -30.21 -12.21
N ALA A 92 -57.16 -29.06 -12.28
CA ALA A 92 -56.55 -27.75 -12.07
C ALA A 92 -55.94 -27.63 -10.66
N GLY A 93 -56.67 -28.10 -9.63
CA GLY A 93 -56.16 -28.12 -8.26
C GLY A 93 -54.93 -29.01 -8.08
N LYS A 94 -54.88 -30.18 -8.73
CA LYS A 94 -53.70 -31.06 -8.73
C LYS A 94 -52.50 -30.41 -9.41
N GLU A 95 -52.72 -29.79 -10.57
CA GLU A 95 -51.66 -29.12 -11.34
C GLU A 95 -51.07 -27.94 -10.56
N GLU A 96 -51.93 -27.08 -9.98
CA GLU A 96 -51.47 -25.97 -9.13
C GLU A 96 -50.75 -26.47 -7.87
N MET A 97 -51.20 -27.57 -7.26
CA MET A 97 -50.51 -28.16 -6.12
C MET A 97 -49.12 -28.68 -6.50
N LEU A 98 -49.00 -29.39 -7.63
CA LEU A 98 -47.71 -29.90 -8.13
C LEU A 98 -46.75 -28.77 -8.48
N LYS A 99 -47.26 -27.70 -9.10
CA LYS A 99 -46.50 -26.49 -9.39
C LYS A 99 -45.99 -25.84 -8.10
N LEU A 100 -46.86 -25.65 -7.11
CA LEU A 100 -46.48 -25.10 -5.81
C LEU A 100 -45.44 -25.97 -5.11
N CYS A 101 -45.59 -27.30 -5.12
CA CYS A 101 -44.58 -28.22 -4.58
C CYS A 101 -43.21 -28.02 -5.26
N SER A 102 -43.19 -27.94 -6.59
CA SER A 102 -41.97 -27.74 -7.37
C SER A 102 -41.32 -26.39 -7.06
N GLU A 103 -42.11 -25.33 -6.94
CA GLU A 103 -41.63 -23.99 -6.58
C GLU A 103 -41.06 -23.96 -5.16
N LEU A 104 -41.73 -24.62 -4.19
CA LEU A 104 -41.25 -24.72 -2.82
C LEU A 104 -39.94 -25.51 -2.73
N GLU A 105 -39.79 -26.61 -3.46
CA GLU A 105 -38.54 -27.38 -3.53
C GLU A 105 -37.38 -26.55 -4.10
N MET A 106 -37.65 -25.75 -5.14
CA MET A 106 -36.69 -24.81 -5.70
C MET A 106 -36.26 -23.75 -4.67
N VAL A 107 -37.23 -23.20 -3.92
CA VAL A 107 -36.97 -22.23 -2.86
C VAL A 107 -36.12 -22.85 -1.76
N VAL A 108 -36.48 -24.05 -1.28
CA VAL A 108 -35.70 -24.79 -0.26
C VAL A 108 -34.26 -25.00 -0.74
N SER A 109 -34.07 -25.47 -1.98
CA SER A 109 -32.75 -25.68 -2.56
C SER A 109 -31.92 -24.40 -2.61
N CYS A 110 -32.53 -23.26 -2.94
CA CYS A 110 -31.89 -21.95 -2.92
C CYS A 110 -31.45 -21.55 -1.50
N TYR A 111 -32.32 -21.76 -0.50
CA TYR A 111 -31.99 -21.47 0.90
C TYR A 111 -30.88 -22.37 1.44
N GLU A 112 -30.86 -23.66 1.07
CA GLU A 112 -29.80 -24.59 1.45
C GLU A 112 -28.46 -24.20 0.83
N ALA A 113 -28.42 -23.91 -0.47
CA ALA A 113 -27.21 -23.43 -1.14
C ALA A 113 -26.67 -22.13 -0.50
N LYS A 114 -27.57 -21.19 -0.16
CA LYS A 114 -27.21 -19.95 0.54
C LYS A 114 -26.66 -20.22 1.93
N ARG A 115 -27.28 -21.12 2.70
CA ARG A 115 -26.83 -21.53 4.04
C ARG A 115 -25.43 -22.15 3.97
N ASP A 116 -25.20 -23.04 3.03
CA ASP A 116 -23.93 -23.77 2.92
C ASP A 116 -22.80 -22.81 2.52
N LYS A 117 -23.04 -21.91 1.55
CA LYS A 117 -22.10 -20.85 1.19
C LYS A 117 -21.77 -19.93 2.38
N LEU A 118 -22.76 -19.55 3.17
CA LEU A 118 -22.55 -18.74 4.38
C LEU A 118 -21.72 -19.48 5.42
N LYS A 119 -21.95 -20.78 5.59
CA LYS A 119 -21.18 -21.63 6.49
C LYS A 119 -19.71 -21.71 6.07
N GLU A 120 -19.45 -21.94 4.78
CA GLU A 120 -18.08 -21.94 4.23
C GLU A 120 -17.39 -20.59 4.44
N THR A 121 -18.09 -19.49 4.14
CA THR A 121 -17.57 -18.13 4.31
C THR A 121 -17.19 -17.87 5.77
N LYS A 122 -18.08 -18.24 6.70
CA LYS A 122 -17.83 -18.13 8.14
C LYS A 122 -16.60 -18.93 8.58
N GLU A 123 -16.44 -20.15 8.09
CA GLU A 123 -15.27 -20.98 8.42
C GLU A 123 -13.96 -20.38 7.90
N LEU A 124 -13.97 -19.79 6.70
CA LEU A 124 -12.83 -19.08 6.13
C LEU A 124 -12.49 -17.81 6.93
N GLU A 125 -13.49 -17.00 7.27
CA GLU A 125 -13.31 -15.80 8.10
C GLU A 125 -12.76 -16.14 9.49
N GLN A 126 -13.22 -17.24 10.08
CA GLN A 126 -12.72 -17.69 11.38
C GLN A 126 -11.24 -18.09 11.30
N LYS A 127 -10.82 -18.79 10.24
CA LYS A 127 -9.41 -19.12 10.01
C LYS A 127 -8.57 -17.87 9.82
N TRP A 128 -9.05 -16.93 9.00
CA TRP A 128 -8.38 -15.65 8.75
C TRP A 128 -8.20 -14.83 10.04
N LEU A 129 -9.23 -14.79 10.90
CA LEU A 129 -9.15 -14.11 12.19
C LEU A 129 -8.07 -14.71 13.08
N GLU A 130 -7.97 -16.04 13.12
CA GLU A 130 -6.95 -16.74 13.91
C GLU A 130 -5.52 -16.44 13.40
N GLU A 131 -5.32 -16.42 12.08
CA GLU A 131 -4.05 -16.01 11.49
C GLU A 131 -3.71 -14.54 11.82
N LYS A 132 -4.68 -13.63 11.73
CA LYS A 132 -4.49 -12.22 12.09
C LYS A 132 -4.08 -12.05 13.56
N LYS A 133 -4.67 -12.83 14.47
CA LYS A 133 -4.27 -12.84 15.88
C LYS A 133 -2.83 -13.29 16.06
N LYS A 134 -2.40 -14.36 15.37
CA LYS A 134 -1.01 -14.84 15.41
C LYS A 134 -0.03 -13.79 14.91
N VAL A 135 -0.35 -13.12 13.80
CA VAL A 135 0.47 -12.02 13.27
C VAL A 135 0.53 -10.86 14.27
N LEU A 136 -0.59 -10.47 14.87
CA LEU A 136 -0.62 -9.42 15.88
C LEU A 136 0.30 -9.76 17.06
N VAL A 137 0.21 -10.98 17.61
CA VAL A 137 1.09 -11.43 18.69
C VAL A 137 2.56 -11.39 18.27
N ALA A 138 2.89 -11.86 17.07
CA ALA A 138 4.26 -11.83 16.56
C ALA A 138 4.80 -10.39 16.43
N VAL A 139 3.99 -9.46 15.93
CA VAL A 139 4.34 -8.05 15.78
C VAL A 139 4.50 -7.38 17.14
N THR A 140 3.58 -7.62 18.08
CA THR A 140 3.69 -7.10 19.45
C THR A 140 4.96 -7.58 20.15
N ASN A 141 5.26 -8.88 20.07
CA ASN A 141 6.48 -9.44 20.63
C ASN A 141 7.74 -8.84 20.00
N HIS A 142 7.71 -8.58 18.68
CA HIS A 142 8.82 -7.93 17.99
C HIS A 142 8.98 -6.48 18.44
N PHE A 143 7.89 -5.74 18.57
CA PHE A 143 7.89 -4.36 19.08
C PHE A 143 8.43 -4.28 20.52
N GLU A 144 7.97 -5.14 21.41
CA GLU A 144 8.47 -5.21 22.80
C GLU A 144 9.96 -5.54 22.86
N ARG A 145 10.43 -6.45 22.00
CA ARG A 145 11.86 -6.77 21.89
C ARG A 145 12.68 -5.55 21.46
N LEU A 146 12.24 -4.85 20.41
CA LEU A 146 12.91 -3.63 19.94
C LEU A 146 12.89 -2.53 21.01
N LYS A 147 11.79 -2.40 21.77
CA LYS A 147 11.70 -1.45 22.88
C LYS A 147 12.73 -1.79 23.97
N MET A 148 12.81 -3.05 24.40
CA MET A 148 13.81 -3.49 25.37
C MET A 148 15.24 -3.32 24.84
N GLU A 149 15.48 -3.57 23.56
CA GLU A 149 16.77 -3.36 22.93
C GLU A 149 17.17 -1.88 22.95
N LYS A 150 16.25 -0.97 22.60
CA LYS A 150 16.44 0.48 22.73
C LYS A 150 16.69 0.93 24.18
N GLU A 151 16.04 0.29 25.15
CA GLU A 151 16.27 0.60 26.56
C GLU A 151 17.62 0.06 27.07
N LYS A 152 18.03 -1.14 26.62
CA LYS A 152 19.32 -1.77 26.96
C LYS A 152 20.50 -1.05 26.31
N PHE A 153 20.39 -0.76 25.03
CA PHE A 153 21.32 0.13 24.34
C PHE A 153 20.86 1.56 24.60
N SER A 154 21.20 2.08 25.78
CA SER A 154 21.33 3.52 25.97
C SER A 154 22.33 4.00 24.92
N GLY A 155 21.83 4.32 23.72
CA GLY A 155 22.64 4.94 22.66
C GLY A 155 23.31 6.20 23.18
N HIS A 156 22.74 6.79 24.24
CA HIS A 156 23.35 7.84 25.02
C HIS A 156 24.69 7.41 25.66
N SER A 157 24.81 6.23 26.28
CA SER A 157 26.05 5.78 26.92
C SER A 157 27.20 5.64 25.91
N ILE A 158 27.00 4.91 24.81
CA ILE A 158 28.08 4.69 23.83
C ILE A 158 28.47 6.00 23.14
N LEU A 159 27.49 6.85 22.80
CA LEU A 159 27.78 8.16 22.20
C LEU A 159 28.45 9.12 23.18
N LEU A 160 28.06 9.10 24.46
CA LEU A 160 28.73 9.89 25.51
C LEU A 160 30.17 9.41 25.72
N ASP A 161 30.40 8.10 25.80
CA ASP A 161 31.75 7.53 25.95
C ASP A 161 32.63 7.89 24.74
N THR A 162 32.07 7.84 23.53
CA THR A 162 32.77 8.23 22.30
C THR A 162 33.06 9.73 22.29
N LYS A 163 32.11 10.56 22.73
CA LYS A 163 32.29 12.02 22.87
C LYS A 163 33.39 12.34 23.87
N GLU A 164 33.42 11.66 25.01
CA GLU A 164 34.46 11.84 26.03
C GLU A 164 35.84 11.45 25.50
N LYS A 165 35.94 10.33 24.77
CA LYS A 165 37.19 9.92 24.10
C LYS A 165 37.67 10.95 23.08
N ILE A 166 36.76 11.51 22.27
CA ILE A 166 37.10 12.58 21.32
C ILE A 166 37.59 13.82 22.06
N GLN A 167 36.95 14.22 23.15
CA GLN A 167 37.38 15.37 23.95
C GLN A 167 38.77 15.17 24.57
N LYS A 168 39.03 13.98 25.12
CA LYS A 168 40.35 13.60 25.65
C LYS A 168 41.43 13.66 24.56
N MET A 169 41.14 13.16 23.37
CA MET A 169 42.06 13.22 22.22
C MET A 169 42.34 14.67 21.80
N LYS A 170 41.32 15.52 21.73
CA LYS A 170 41.49 16.95 21.39
C LYS A 170 42.35 17.68 22.42
N ALA A 171 42.10 17.47 23.71
CA ALA A 171 42.90 18.09 24.78
C ALA A 171 44.36 17.61 24.76
N TYR A 172 44.60 16.33 24.44
CA TYR A 172 45.95 15.81 24.27
C TYR A 172 46.67 16.47 23.08
N HIS A 173 45.98 16.61 21.94
CA HIS A 173 46.52 17.28 20.75
C HIS A 173 46.89 18.74 21.04
N GLU A 174 46.00 19.49 21.68
CA GLU A 174 46.25 20.89 22.05
C GLU A 174 47.49 21.03 22.95
N LYS A 175 47.60 20.18 23.99
CA LYS A 175 48.77 20.16 24.87
C LYS A 175 50.06 19.77 24.15
N LEU A 176 49.98 18.82 23.21
CA LEU A 176 51.11 18.40 22.40
C LEU A 176 51.61 19.54 21.51
N MET A 177 50.68 20.26 20.88
CA MET A 177 50.98 21.43 20.05
C MET A 177 51.61 22.57 20.87
N GLU A 178 51.08 22.85 22.07
CA GLU A 178 51.64 23.83 23.01
C GLU A 178 53.09 23.47 23.38
N THR A 179 53.32 22.23 23.83
CA THR A 179 54.66 21.76 24.23
C THR A 179 55.65 21.78 23.06
N LEU A 180 55.20 21.41 21.86
CA LEU A 180 56.01 21.46 20.65
C LEU A 180 56.37 22.91 20.29
N GLY A 181 55.42 23.84 20.40
CA GLY A 181 55.65 25.28 20.23
C GLY A 181 56.76 25.79 21.13
N ASP A 182 56.67 25.52 22.45
CA ASP A 182 57.66 25.91 23.44
C ASP A 182 59.07 25.39 23.10
N VAL A 183 59.16 24.12 22.68
CA VAL A 183 60.44 23.49 22.29
C VAL A 183 61.02 24.13 21.03
N LEU A 184 60.19 24.42 20.04
CA LEU A 184 60.63 25.02 18.78
C LEU A 184 61.11 26.46 18.98
N GLU A 185 60.47 27.24 19.85
CA GLU A 185 60.88 28.62 20.17
C GLU A 185 62.29 28.68 20.79
N VAL A 186 62.64 27.68 21.62
CA VAL A 186 63.95 27.63 22.31
C VAL A 186 65.07 27.14 21.39
N HIS A 187 64.76 26.27 20.42
CA HIS A 187 65.79 25.50 19.69
C HIS A 187 65.87 25.76 18.20
N VAL A 188 64.88 26.42 17.59
CA VAL A 188 64.84 26.67 16.16
C VAL A 188 65.12 28.15 15.88
N PRO A 189 66.16 28.48 15.09
CA PRO A 189 66.42 29.85 14.70
C PRO A 189 65.20 30.47 14.01
N LEU A 190 64.75 31.63 14.48
CA LEU A 190 63.73 32.42 13.80
C LEU A 190 64.24 32.79 12.40
N LEU A 191 63.35 32.76 11.41
CA LEU A 191 63.62 33.31 10.08
C LEU A 191 63.81 34.82 10.22
N GLN A 192 65.05 35.26 10.46
CA GLN A 192 65.35 36.67 10.69
C GLN A 192 65.45 37.38 9.33
N ASN A 193 64.53 38.31 9.09
CA ASN A 193 64.65 39.30 8.02
C ASN A 193 65.84 40.21 8.33
N GLU A 194 66.98 39.95 7.70
CA GLU A 194 68.19 40.80 7.76
C GLU A 194 67.90 42.17 7.13
N THR A 195 67.36 43.10 7.94
CA THR A 195 67.42 44.53 7.67
C THR A 195 68.53 45.15 8.51
N SER A 196 69.77 45.16 8.02
CA SER A 196 70.68 46.33 8.03
C SER A 196 72.15 46.01 7.71
N SER A 197 72.66 46.65 6.65
CA SER A 197 74.05 47.08 6.41
C SER A 197 75.23 46.10 6.65
N SER A 198 75.87 45.63 5.56
CA SER A 198 77.22 46.09 5.10
C SER A 198 77.97 45.10 4.17
N LYS A 199 78.38 45.64 3.00
CA LYS A 199 79.57 45.31 2.15
C LYS A 199 79.92 43.84 1.80
N LYS A 200 79.65 43.52 0.52
CA LYS A 200 80.40 42.68 -0.44
C LYS A 200 80.81 41.24 -0.01
N LYS A 201 80.13 40.24 -0.58
CA LYS A 201 80.73 39.12 -1.35
C LYS A 201 79.64 38.30 -2.08
N LYS A 202 79.96 37.86 -3.30
CA LYS A 202 79.12 37.08 -4.22
C LYS A 202 78.81 35.68 -3.68
N ASN A 203 77.53 35.32 -3.54
CA ASN A 203 76.94 34.07 -4.05
C ASN A 203 75.42 34.01 -3.79
N ILE A 204 74.67 33.70 -4.85
CA ILE A 204 73.29 33.19 -4.89
C ILE A 204 72.28 33.91 -3.97
N GLU A 205 71.62 34.89 -4.58
CA GLU A 205 70.41 35.55 -4.09
C GLU A 205 69.27 34.51 -4.07
N GLN A 206 68.96 33.97 -2.90
CA GLN A 206 67.65 33.39 -2.63
C GLN A 206 66.81 34.50 -2.02
N GLU A 207 65.93 35.10 -2.82
CA GLU A 207 64.83 35.92 -2.35
C GLU A 207 64.08 35.11 -1.27
N ILE A 208 64.25 35.50 -0.02
CA ILE A 208 63.40 35.06 1.08
C ILE A 208 62.10 35.83 0.87
N SER A 209 61.10 35.17 0.30
CA SER A 209 59.76 35.75 0.12
C SER A 209 59.24 36.21 1.49
N GLU A 210 58.63 37.39 1.57
CA GLU A 210 58.14 37.98 2.84
C GLU A 210 57.03 37.15 3.52
N ASP A 211 56.52 36.10 2.86
CA ASP A 211 55.40 35.25 3.29
C ASP A 211 55.80 33.87 3.82
N LEU A 212 57.06 33.63 4.19
CA LEU A 212 57.51 32.32 4.67
C LEU A 212 56.98 32.02 6.09
N ILE A 213 56.34 30.86 6.25
CA ILE A 213 55.82 30.39 7.53
C ILE A 213 56.91 29.70 8.37
N SER A 214 56.75 29.75 9.70
CA SER A 214 57.70 29.13 10.62
C SER A 214 57.62 27.60 10.56
N LEU A 215 58.64 26.92 11.09
CA LEU A 215 58.60 25.46 11.21
C LEU A 215 57.43 24.99 12.09
N GLY A 216 57.08 25.77 13.12
CA GLY A 216 55.94 25.50 13.99
C GLY A 216 54.62 25.51 13.21
N ASP A 217 54.42 26.51 12.36
CA ASP A 217 53.23 26.64 11.52
C ASP A 217 53.12 25.49 10.51
N ILE A 218 54.26 25.07 9.90
CA ILE A 218 54.30 23.92 9.01
C ILE A 218 53.86 22.63 9.74
N LEU A 219 54.38 22.41 10.95
CA LEU A 219 54.05 21.24 11.77
C LEU A 219 52.60 21.30 12.25
N GLU A 220 52.09 22.46 12.62
CA GLU A 220 50.68 22.67 12.98
C GLU A 220 49.74 22.30 11.84
N VAL A 221 50.01 22.78 10.62
CA VAL A 221 49.21 22.45 9.44
C VAL A 221 49.22 20.94 9.17
N LEU A 222 50.39 20.29 9.27
CA LEU A 222 50.50 18.83 9.07
C LEU A 222 49.76 18.03 10.15
N MET A 223 49.88 18.43 11.42
CA MET A 223 49.25 17.75 12.56
C MET A 223 47.73 17.92 12.54
N ASN A 224 47.24 19.14 12.28
CA ASN A 224 45.81 19.41 12.16
C ASN A 224 45.21 18.65 10.97
N LYS A 225 45.91 18.61 9.82
CA LYS A 225 45.47 17.86 8.64
C LYS A 225 45.32 16.36 8.92
N ALA A 226 46.24 15.79 9.71
CA ALA A 226 46.19 14.38 10.11
C ALA A 226 44.97 14.05 11.01
N LEU A 227 44.50 15.01 11.82
CA LEU A 227 43.34 14.82 12.71
C LEU A 227 42.00 15.17 12.07
N GLU A 228 41.94 16.23 11.28
CA GLU A 228 40.69 16.69 10.65
C GLU A 228 40.29 15.80 9.47
N THR A 229 41.28 15.38 8.68
CA THR A 229 41.08 14.57 7.48
C THR A 229 42.02 13.36 7.47
N PRO A 230 41.85 12.38 8.37
CA PRO A 230 42.73 11.20 8.44
C PRO A 230 42.70 10.35 7.16
N HIS A 231 41.62 10.44 6.38
CA HIS A 231 41.48 9.75 5.09
C HIS A 231 42.28 10.42 3.95
N ASP A 232 42.66 11.68 4.10
CA ASP A 232 43.52 12.43 3.15
C ASP A 232 44.43 13.40 3.92
N PRO A 233 45.51 12.89 4.54
CA PRO A 233 46.37 13.68 5.43
C PRO A 233 47.42 14.52 4.68
N TYR A 234 47.30 14.67 3.36
CA TYR A 234 48.30 15.35 2.54
C TYR A 234 48.07 16.87 2.49
N VAL A 235 49.16 17.61 2.65
CA VAL A 235 49.25 19.07 2.52
C VAL A 235 50.09 19.39 1.29
N THR A 236 49.65 20.36 0.50
CA THR A 236 50.41 20.85 -0.67
C THR A 236 51.45 21.87 -0.22
N ILE A 237 52.71 21.66 -0.62
CA ILE A 237 53.82 22.60 -0.44
C ILE A 237 53.61 23.75 -1.43
N ASP A 238 53.33 24.94 -0.93
CA ASP A 238 53.27 26.16 -1.72
C ASP A 238 54.53 27.02 -1.52
N HIS A 239 54.51 28.26 -1.98
CA HIS A 239 55.62 29.21 -1.90
C HIS A 239 55.91 29.72 -0.48
N THR A 240 55.02 29.49 0.48
CA THR A 240 55.18 29.90 1.89
C THR A 240 56.03 28.91 2.69
N PHE A 241 56.17 27.67 2.21
CA PHE A 241 56.94 26.62 2.90
C PHE A 241 58.43 26.81 2.64
N TRP A 242 59.20 27.07 3.69
CA TRP A 242 60.65 27.22 3.54
C TRP A 242 61.31 25.88 3.17
N PRO A 243 62.00 25.78 2.00
CA PRO A 243 62.54 24.52 1.51
C PRO A 243 63.49 23.79 2.49
N PRO A 244 64.35 24.48 3.27
CA PRO A 244 65.17 23.84 4.30
C PRO A 244 64.36 23.15 5.41
N TYR A 245 63.25 23.74 5.85
CA TYR A 245 62.37 23.12 6.85
C TYR A 245 61.66 21.89 6.29
N VAL A 246 61.14 21.98 5.06
CA VAL A 246 60.53 20.83 4.38
C VAL A 246 61.55 19.70 4.23
N GLU A 247 62.76 20.01 3.77
CA GLU A 247 63.82 19.01 3.59
C GLU A 247 64.27 18.40 4.92
N MET A 248 64.35 19.19 5.98
CA MET A 248 64.66 18.71 7.32
C MET A 248 63.61 17.70 7.81
N LEU A 249 62.32 18.03 7.68
CA LEU A 249 61.22 17.14 8.07
C LEU A 249 61.26 15.81 7.29
N LEU A 250 61.58 15.86 6.00
CA LEU A 250 61.71 14.68 5.15
C LEU A 250 62.95 13.83 5.50
N ARG A 251 64.10 14.47 5.72
CA ARG A 251 65.36 13.76 6.04
C ARG A 251 65.33 13.05 7.38
N HIS A 252 64.67 13.65 8.38
CA HIS A 252 64.52 13.06 9.71
C HIS A 252 63.31 12.11 9.80
N GLY A 253 62.62 11.85 8.68
CA GLY A 253 61.47 10.93 8.64
C GLY A 253 60.25 11.42 9.41
N ILE A 254 60.15 12.72 9.66
CA ILE A 254 59.00 13.33 10.35
C ILE A 254 57.83 13.51 9.37
N ALA A 255 58.13 13.77 8.10
CA ALA A 255 57.16 13.86 7.01
C ALA A 255 57.53 12.93 5.85
N VAL A 256 56.53 12.54 5.07
CA VAL A 256 56.67 11.70 3.87
C VAL A 256 55.99 12.34 2.67
N ARG A 257 56.63 12.27 1.50
CA ARG A 257 56.07 12.76 0.22
C ARG A 257 55.00 11.83 -0.33
N HIS A 258 54.03 12.40 -1.05
CA HIS A 258 53.06 11.61 -1.81
C HIS A 258 53.74 10.85 -2.96
N GLN A 259 53.33 9.61 -3.19
CA GLN A 259 53.98 8.72 -4.17
C GLN A 259 53.89 9.24 -5.61
N GLU A 260 52.78 9.90 -5.95
CA GLU A 260 52.52 10.42 -7.30
C GLU A 260 52.73 11.94 -7.43
N ASN A 261 52.76 12.69 -6.31
CA ASN A 261 52.81 14.14 -6.34
C ASN A 261 53.88 14.67 -5.39
N ASN A 262 55.03 15.05 -5.95
CA ASN A 262 56.17 15.54 -5.16
C ASN A 262 55.89 16.85 -4.42
N PHE A 263 54.84 17.59 -4.76
CA PHE A 263 54.44 18.81 -4.06
C PHE A 263 53.50 18.55 -2.89
N LYS A 264 53.23 17.28 -2.53
CA LYS A 264 52.41 16.94 -1.36
C LYS A 264 53.23 16.21 -0.31
N ILE A 265 53.08 16.62 0.95
CA ILE A 265 53.68 15.97 2.11
C ILE A 265 52.61 15.68 3.16
N ARG A 266 52.81 14.63 3.93
CA ARG A 266 52.02 14.32 5.12
C ARG A 266 52.94 14.01 6.29
N LEU A 267 52.43 14.10 7.50
CA LEU A 267 53.13 13.61 8.67
C LEU A 267 53.33 12.08 8.57
N GLU A 268 54.47 11.60 9.07
CA GLU A 268 54.70 10.16 9.17
C GLU A 268 53.84 9.52 10.25
N ASN A 269 53.51 8.25 10.05
CA ASN A 269 52.70 7.48 10.96
C ASN A 269 53.54 6.97 12.15
N PHE A 270 53.42 7.61 13.31
CA PHE A 270 54.15 7.25 14.55
C PHE A 270 53.44 6.19 15.42
N PHE A 271 52.84 5.17 14.80
CA PHE A 271 52.09 4.10 15.49
C PHE A 271 53.00 3.01 16.06
#